data_AF-A0A8B6HDY9-F1
#
_entry.id   AF-A0A8B6HDY9-F1
#
_cell.length_a   1.000
_cell.length_b   1.000
_cell.length_c   1.000
_cell.angle_alpha   90.00
_cell.angle_beta   90.00
_cell.angle_gamma   90.00
#
_symmetry.space_group_name_H-M   'P 1'
#
loop_
_entity.id
_entity.type
_entity.pdbx_description
1 polymer ?
#
loop_
_entity_poly.entity_id
_entity_poly.type
_entity_poly.pdbx_seq_one_letter_code
_entity_poly.pdbx_strand_id
1 'polypeptide(L)'
;MATDRRKEDCLDFSDVKRTRSTNLAQLTKLYKELEKNLISYENVEHAKQLYSKLCERFEQFKLAHLQCLDLCTQSEVIANLEVNYERCHENFVEFRDRFSQYIASEKSHEEEIPEESDTVSIDSSLSSRSSVSSQSRFRSAKAKRLIAELKLRKLSEQHELERAQIEIKFRQQVFNQLSEMEEANIEESVWQEAVEEDTDNNSGIMNIRNISQTVSQTLQSSVPESEKNVLI
;
A
#
# COMPACT_ATOMS: atom_id res chain seq x y z
N MET A 1 47.30 -6.45 17.62
CA MET A 1 46.24 -7.32 17.10
C MET A 1 44.90 -6.64 17.38
N ALA A 2 44.36 -5.95 16.37
CA ALA A 2 43.07 -5.32 16.44
C ALA A 2 42.02 -6.36 16.01
N THR A 3 41.21 -6.85 16.93
CA THR A 3 39.98 -7.56 16.59
C THR A 3 38.88 -6.54 16.44
N ASP A 4 38.83 -5.94 15.27
CA ASP A 4 37.64 -5.30 14.76
C ASP A 4 36.67 -6.42 14.34
N ARG A 5 35.71 -6.72 15.21
CA ARG A 5 34.63 -7.67 14.93
C ARG A 5 33.33 -6.88 15.03
N ARG A 6 32.88 -6.45 13.85
CA ARG A 6 31.48 -6.37 13.40
C ARG A 6 30.48 -6.30 14.56
N LYS A 7 30.01 -5.10 14.86
CA LYS A 7 28.69 -4.93 15.47
C LYS A 7 27.70 -5.50 14.46
N GLU A 8 27.34 -6.76 14.62
CA GLU A 8 26.13 -7.30 14.02
C GLU A 8 24.98 -6.42 14.53
N ASP A 9 24.27 -5.78 13.62
CA ASP A 9 23.05 -5.03 13.87
C ASP A 9 21.92 -6.00 14.30
N CYS A 10 22.09 -6.62 15.46
CA CYS A 10 21.04 -7.36 16.11
C CYS A 10 20.08 -6.30 16.69
N LEU A 11 19.01 -6.02 15.96
CA LEU A 11 17.93 -5.13 16.41
C LEU A 11 17.46 -5.59 17.79
N ASP A 12 17.70 -4.77 18.81
CA ASP A 12 17.23 -5.04 20.17
C ASP A 12 15.69 -5.03 20.16
N PHE A 13 15.07 -6.14 20.61
CA PHE A 13 13.62 -6.25 20.78
C PHE A 13 13.03 -5.07 21.57
N SER A 14 13.78 -4.54 22.54
CA SER A 14 13.40 -3.34 23.31
C SER A 14 13.27 -2.10 22.42
N ASP A 15 14.19 -1.89 21.48
CA ASP A 15 14.18 -0.77 20.56
C ASP A 15 13.05 -0.86 19.53
N VAL A 16 12.79 -2.06 19.01
CA VAL A 16 11.66 -2.30 18.11
C VAL A 16 10.33 -2.07 18.83
N LYS A 17 10.20 -2.54 20.07
CA LYS A 17 9.02 -2.31 20.91
C LYS A 17 8.79 -0.82 21.21
N ARG A 18 9.86 -0.07 21.46
CA ARG A 18 9.80 1.38 21.63
C ARG A 18 9.32 2.05 20.34
N THR A 19 9.90 1.68 19.20
CA THR A 19 9.53 2.20 17.88
C THR A 19 8.06 1.96 17.56
N ARG A 20 7.57 0.73 17.77
CA ARG A 20 6.15 0.38 17.65
C ARG A 20 5.26 1.27 18.52
N SER A 21 5.63 1.46 19.78
CA SER A 21 4.86 2.28 20.72
C SER A 21 4.84 3.76 20.32
N THR A 22 5.97 4.30 19.84
CA THR A 22 6.06 5.66 19.31
C THR A 22 5.15 5.86 18.10
N ASN A 23 5.17 4.93 17.15
CA ASN A 23 4.30 4.99 15.98
C ASN A 23 2.81 4.91 16.38
N LEU A 24 2.46 4.06 17.34
CA LEU A 24 1.09 3.99 17.86
C LEU A 24 0.62 5.31 18.51
N ALA A 25 1.50 5.96 19.27
CA ALA A 25 1.20 7.26 19.88
C ALA A 25 0.99 8.35 18.81
N GLN A 26 1.82 8.34 17.77
CA GLN A 26 1.69 9.27 16.64
C GLN A 26 0.40 9.01 15.84
N LEU A 27 0.05 7.76 15.57
CA LEU A 27 -1.23 7.37 14.97
C LEU A 27 -2.40 7.94 15.78
N THR A 28 -2.40 7.72 17.09
CA THR A 28 -3.44 8.23 18.00
C THR A 28 -3.58 9.76 17.91
N LYS A 29 -2.45 10.48 17.79
CA LYS A 29 -2.46 11.94 17.62
C LYS A 29 -3.07 12.34 16.28
N LEU A 30 -2.66 11.70 15.18
CA LEU A 30 -3.16 11.98 13.84
C LEU A 30 -4.66 11.69 13.72
N TYR A 31 -5.15 10.60 14.32
CA TYR A 31 -6.60 10.32 14.38
C TYR A 31 -7.36 11.48 15.01
N LYS A 32 -6.92 11.97 16.18
CA LYS A 32 -7.58 13.08 16.87
C LYS A 32 -7.53 14.39 16.09
N GLU A 33 -6.43 14.65 15.39
CA GLU A 33 -6.30 15.84 14.54
C GLU A 33 -7.22 15.75 13.32
N LEU A 34 -7.29 14.58 12.67
CA LEU A 34 -8.20 14.35 11.57
C LEU A 34 -9.67 14.41 11.99
N GLU A 35 -10.05 13.82 13.12
CA GLU A 35 -11.43 13.86 13.62
C GLU A 35 -11.92 15.30 13.81
N LYS A 36 -11.05 16.23 14.21
CA LYS A 36 -11.40 17.66 14.29
C LYS A 36 -11.61 18.27 12.91
N ASN A 37 -10.80 17.90 11.93
CA ASN A 37 -10.91 18.40 10.55
C ASN A 37 -12.13 17.81 9.82
N LEU A 38 -12.57 16.60 10.19
CA LEU A 38 -13.77 15.97 9.62
C LEU A 38 -15.09 16.63 10.05
N ILE A 39 -15.07 17.59 10.99
CA ILE A 39 -16.27 18.33 11.44
C ILE A 39 -16.69 19.38 10.41
N SER A 40 -15.77 19.90 9.60
CA SER A 40 -16.01 20.96 8.62
C SER A 40 -15.36 20.64 7.28
N TYR A 41 -15.93 21.16 6.18
CA TYR A 41 -15.36 21.06 4.84
C TYR A 41 -14.47 22.26 4.47
N GLU A 42 -14.22 23.18 5.42
CA GLU A 42 -13.43 24.39 5.15
C GLU A 42 -11.96 24.11 4.78
N ASN A 43 -11.41 22.94 5.13
CA ASN A 43 -10.01 22.61 4.88
C ASN A 43 -9.77 21.14 4.51
N VAL A 44 -10.48 20.68 3.48
CA VAL A 44 -10.41 19.28 3.01
C VAL A 44 -8.99 18.92 2.54
N GLU A 45 -8.25 19.83 1.91
CA GLU A 45 -6.87 19.54 1.50
C GLU A 45 -5.93 19.31 2.69
N HIS A 46 -6.10 20.06 3.78
CA HIS A 46 -5.37 19.77 5.00
C HIS A 46 -5.77 18.41 5.59
N ALA A 47 -7.06 18.05 5.53
CA ALA A 47 -7.52 16.73 5.93
C ALA A 47 -6.91 15.61 5.07
N LYS A 48 -6.81 15.77 3.74
CA LYS A 48 -6.14 14.82 2.83
C LYS A 48 -4.65 14.66 3.16
N GLN A 49 -3.95 15.76 3.44
CA GLN A 49 -2.54 15.71 3.85
C GLN A 49 -2.34 14.98 5.18
N LEU A 50 -3.19 15.26 6.18
CA LEU A 50 -3.15 14.56 7.46
C LEU A 50 -3.48 13.07 7.30
N TYR A 51 -4.41 12.74 6.40
CA TYR A 51 -4.77 11.36 6.08
C TYR A 51 -3.61 10.60 5.41
N SER A 52 -2.90 11.23 4.47
CA SER A 52 -1.68 10.64 3.90
C SER A 52 -0.64 10.32 4.98
N LYS A 53 -0.40 11.27 5.90
CA LYS A 53 0.51 11.06 7.04
C LYS A 53 0.04 9.93 7.96
N LEU A 54 -1.28 9.80 8.16
CA LEU A 54 -1.86 8.71 8.94
C LEU A 54 -1.56 7.35 8.28
N CYS A 55 -1.75 7.22 6.97
CA CYS A 55 -1.46 5.99 6.21
C CYS A 55 0.03 5.62 6.30
N GLU A 56 0.93 6.58 6.06
CA GLU A 56 2.38 6.35 6.17
C GLU A 56 2.77 5.87 7.58
N ARG A 57 2.22 6.50 8.62
CA ARG A 57 2.50 6.12 10.00
C ARG A 57 1.91 4.76 10.36
N PHE A 58 0.78 4.38 9.74
CA PHE A 58 0.19 3.07 9.95
C PHE A 58 1.09 1.96 9.39
N GLU A 59 1.66 2.16 8.20
CA GLU A 59 2.62 1.21 7.62
C GLU A 59 3.90 1.11 8.47
N GLN A 60 4.42 2.23 8.99
CA GLN A 60 5.56 2.20 9.92
C GLN A 60 5.25 1.47 11.23
N PHE A 61 4.03 1.65 11.76
CA PHE A 61 3.55 0.88 12.92
C PHE A 61 3.47 -0.61 12.62
N LYS A 62 2.89 -0.99 11.47
CA LYS A 62 2.78 -2.37 11.00
C LYS A 62 4.15 -3.03 10.86
N LEU A 63 5.10 -2.37 10.22
CA LEU A 63 6.46 -2.88 10.05
C LEU A 63 7.15 -3.11 11.40
N ALA A 64 7.10 -2.13 12.31
CA ALA A 64 7.65 -2.28 13.66
C ALA A 64 6.92 -3.36 14.47
N HIS A 65 5.63 -3.58 14.21
CA HIS A 65 4.86 -4.64 14.84
C HIS A 65 5.26 -6.03 14.35
N LEU A 66 5.43 -6.22 13.04
CA LEU A 66 5.91 -7.49 12.47
C LEU A 66 7.31 -7.83 13.00
N GLN A 67 8.21 -6.84 13.06
CA GLN A 67 9.54 -7.01 13.67
C GLN A 67 9.46 -7.41 15.16
N CYS A 68 8.50 -6.87 15.92
CA CYS A 68 8.26 -7.33 17.28
C CYS A 68 7.81 -8.79 17.34
N LEU A 69 6.98 -9.25 16.39
CA LEU A 69 6.56 -10.66 16.34
C LEU A 69 7.74 -11.57 16.01
N ASP A 70 8.56 -11.19 15.03
CA ASP A 70 9.73 -11.97 14.60
C ASP A 70 10.78 -12.14 15.70
N LEU A 71 10.97 -11.11 16.53
CA LEU A 71 11.92 -11.11 17.64
C LEU A 71 11.35 -11.69 18.94
N CYS A 72 10.02 -11.86 19.05
CA CYS A 72 9.39 -12.36 20.26
C CYS A 72 9.29 -13.89 20.23
N THR A 73 9.75 -14.55 21.29
CA THR A 73 9.67 -16.00 21.45
C THR A 73 8.61 -16.45 22.46
N GLN A 74 7.97 -15.49 23.15
CA GLN A 74 7.01 -15.75 24.21
C GLN A 74 5.59 -15.75 23.66
N SER A 75 4.95 -16.93 23.64
CA SER A 75 3.61 -17.15 23.07
C SER A 75 2.53 -16.20 23.62
N GLU A 76 2.51 -15.96 24.94
CA GLU A 76 1.55 -15.04 25.55
C GLU A 76 1.73 -13.58 25.09
N VAL A 77 2.99 -13.17 24.87
CA VAL A 77 3.32 -11.82 24.40
C VAL A 77 2.95 -11.67 22.93
N ILE A 78 3.20 -12.69 22.11
CA ILE A 78 2.78 -12.75 20.70
C ILE A 78 1.26 -12.59 20.59
N ALA A 79 0.49 -13.41 21.31
CA ALA A 79 -0.98 -13.34 21.29
C ALA A 79 -1.49 -11.94 21.69
N ASN A 80 -0.88 -11.31 22.69
CA ASN A 80 -1.22 -9.94 23.09
C ASN A 80 -0.87 -8.91 22.02
N LEU A 81 0.28 -9.07 21.35
CA LEU A 81 0.71 -8.20 20.26
C LEU A 81 -0.25 -8.28 19.07
N GLU A 82 -0.68 -9.49 18.70
CA GLU A 82 -1.62 -9.76 17.60
C GLU A 82 -2.99 -9.13 17.88
N VAL A 83 -3.60 -9.39 19.04
CA VAL A 83 -4.90 -8.81 19.42
C VAL A 83 -4.85 -7.27 19.40
N ASN A 84 -3.77 -6.68 19.89
CA ASN A 84 -3.61 -5.22 19.85
C ASN A 84 -3.47 -4.68 18.43
N TYR A 85 -2.75 -5.39 17.57
CA TYR A 85 -2.57 -4.99 16.19
C TYR A 85 -3.88 -5.10 15.41
N GLU A 86 -4.61 -6.21 15.57
CA GLU A 86 -5.91 -6.42 14.92
C GLU A 86 -6.89 -5.29 15.28
N ARG A 87 -7.01 -4.95 16.57
CA ARG A 87 -7.82 -3.81 17.00
C ARG A 87 -7.37 -2.48 16.36
N CYS A 88 -6.06 -2.25 16.25
CA CYS A 88 -5.55 -1.03 15.60
C CYS A 88 -5.84 -1.03 14.09
N HIS A 89 -5.79 -2.20 13.47
CA HIS A 89 -6.06 -2.39 12.05
C HIS A 89 -7.54 -2.18 11.72
N GLU A 90 -8.45 -2.78 12.50
CA GLU A 90 -9.89 -2.56 12.39
C GLU A 90 -10.24 -1.07 12.49
N ASN A 91 -9.70 -0.38 13.51
CA ASN A 91 -9.89 1.06 13.66
C ASN A 91 -9.39 1.85 12.45
N PHE A 92 -8.26 1.45 11.86
CA PHE A 92 -7.73 2.11 10.66
C PHE A 92 -8.61 1.89 9.44
N VAL A 93 -9.12 0.68 9.25
CA VAL A 93 -10.05 0.35 8.16
C VAL A 93 -11.35 1.14 8.31
N GLU A 94 -11.95 1.13 9.49
CA GLU A 94 -13.16 1.91 9.77
C GLU A 94 -12.92 3.40 9.53
N PHE A 95 -11.78 3.94 9.98
CA PHE A 95 -11.44 5.33 9.79
C PHE A 95 -11.26 5.67 8.30
N ARG A 96 -10.57 4.84 7.52
CA ARG A 96 -10.43 5.01 6.07
C ARG A 96 -11.79 5.07 5.40
N ASP A 97 -12.71 4.20 5.78
CA ASP A 97 -14.04 4.15 5.17
C ASP A 97 -14.84 5.41 5.49
N ARG A 98 -14.76 5.90 6.75
CA ARG A 98 -15.32 7.21 7.14
C ARG A 98 -14.70 8.38 6.38
N PHE A 99 -13.37 8.39 6.24
CA PHE A 99 -12.65 9.43 5.49
C PHE A 99 -13.05 9.42 4.01
N SER A 100 -13.20 8.23 3.42
CA SER A 100 -13.64 8.07 2.03
C SER A 100 -15.06 8.60 1.81
N GLN A 101 -15.96 8.38 2.77
CA GLN A 101 -17.32 8.95 2.75
C GLN A 101 -17.28 10.47 2.84
N TYR A 102 -16.44 11.03 3.73
CA TYR A 102 -16.25 12.48 3.86
C TYR A 102 -15.78 13.15 2.56
N ILE A 103 -14.78 12.55 1.88
CA ILE A 103 -14.32 13.06 0.58
C ILE A 103 -15.38 12.90 -0.52
N ALA A 104 -16.21 11.86 -0.45
CA ALA A 104 -17.31 11.70 -1.39
C ALA A 104 -18.41 12.75 -1.19
N SER A 105 -18.71 13.13 0.05
CA SER A 105 -19.73 14.14 0.39
C SER A 105 -19.28 15.58 0.12
N GLU A 106 -17.97 15.87 0.16
CA GLU A 106 -17.41 17.14 -0.33
C GLU A 106 -17.83 17.41 -1.78
N LYS A 107 -17.66 16.41 -2.66
CA LYS A 107 -17.97 16.53 -4.09
C LYS A 107 -19.44 16.80 -4.37
N SER A 108 -20.35 16.27 -3.55
CA SER A 108 -21.77 16.58 -3.65
C SER A 108 -22.13 17.99 -3.17
N HIS A 109 -21.29 18.60 -2.32
CA HIS A 109 -21.54 19.94 -1.79
C HIS A 109 -21.06 21.05 -2.75
N GLU A 110 -20.09 20.76 -3.62
CA GLU A 110 -19.67 21.65 -4.73
C GLU A 110 -20.66 21.64 -5.91
N GLU A 111 -21.51 20.61 -6.07
CA GLU A 111 -22.49 20.51 -7.17
C GLU A 111 -23.84 21.20 -6.88
N GLU A 112 -24.13 21.61 -5.64
CA GLU A 112 -25.33 22.39 -5.30
C GLU A 112 -25.01 23.90 -5.28
N ILE A 113 -24.97 24.51 -6.48
CA ILE A 113 -25.34 25.92 -6.63
C ILE A 113 -26.80 25.94 -7.11
N PRO A 114 -27.79 26.22 -6.24
CA PRO A 114 -29.14 26.50 -6.70
C PRO A 114 -29.12 27.88 -7.35
N GLU A 115 -29.22 27.94 -8.69
CA GLU A 115 -29.69 29.17 -9.33
C GLU A 115 -31.10 29.44 -8.84
N GLU A 116 -31.28 30.59 -8.22
CA GLU A 116 -32.57 31.15 -7.83
C GLU A 116 -33.50 31.18 -9.04
N SER A 117 -34.61 30.44 -8.96
CA SER A 117 -35.79 30.76 -9.75
C SER A 117 -37.01 30.71 -8.84
N ASP A 118 -37.34 31.89 -8.32
CA ASP A 118 -38.66 32.26 -7.86
C ASP A 118 -39.70 31.90 -8.93
N THR A 119 -40.60 30.97 -8.64
CA THR A 119 -42.01 31.11 -9.03
C THR A 119 -42.90 30.35 -8.06
N VAL A 120 -43.77 31.10 -7.41
CA VAL A 120 -44.93 30.64 -6.66
C VAL A 120 -45.92 30.03 -7.65
N SER A 121 -46.40 28.81 -7.40
CA SER A 121 -47.70 28.37 -7.91
C SER A 121 -48.30 27.34 -6.98
N ILE A 122 -49.35 27.80 -6.30
CA ILE A 122 -50.32 27.00 -5.60
C ILE A 122 -51.15 26.31 -6.68
N ASP A 123 -51.19 24.98 -6.69
CA ASP A 123 -52.42 24.32 -7.11
C ASP A 123 -52.68 23.04 -6.33
N SER A 124 -53.93 22.93 -5.93
CA SER A 124 -54.52 21.85 -5.17
C SER A 124 -55.11 20.88 -6.16
N SER A 125 -54.96 19.56 -5.99
CA SER A 125 -56.05 18.58 -6.20
C SER A 125 -55.60 17.12 -6.06
N LEU A 126 -56.18 16.48 -5.05
CA LEU A 126 -56.98 15.25 -5.14
C LEU A 126 -56.37 13.96 -5.74
N SER A 127 -56.16 13.02 -4.81
CA SER A 127 -56.59 11.62 -4.85
C SER A 127 -56.22 10.76 -6.07
N SER A 128 -55.31 9.81 -5.83
CA SER A 128 -55.42 8.46 -6.38
C SER A 128 -54.77 7.46 -5.42
N ARG A 129 -55.61 6.89 -4.54
CA ARG A 129 -55.29 5.67 -3.79
C ARG A 129 -55.26 4.50 -4.78
N SER A 130 -54.09 4.16 -5.30
CA SER A 130 -53.87 2.88 -5.97
C SER A 130 -53.39 1.86 -4.94
N SER A 131 -54.28 0.94 -4.60
CA SER A 131 -54.01 -0.24 -3.78
C SER A 131 -53.13 -1.20 -4.57
N VAL A 132 -51.82 -0.99 -4.57
CA VAL A 132 -50.86 -1.93 -5.17
C VAL A 132 -50.59 -3.07 -4.19
N SER A 133 -51.07 -4.26 -4.58
CA SER A 133 -50.85 -5.55 -3.91
C SER A 133 -49.44 -5.69 -3.32
N SER A 134 -49.39 -5.93 -2.01
CA SER A 134 -48.17 -6.05 -1.20
C SER A 134 -47.20 -7.13 -1.72
N GLN A 135 -47.66 -8.11 -2.50
CA GLN A 135 -46.87 -9.27 -2.91
C GLN A 135 -45.87 -8.98 -4.04
N SER A 136 -46.08 -7.94 -4.86
CA SER A 136 -45.15 -7.54 -5.94
C SER A 136 -43.99 -6.67 -5.42
N ARG A 137 -44.24 -5.82 -4.41
CA ARG A 137 -43.22 -4.96 -3.78
C ARG A 137 -42.15 -5.77 -3.05
N PHE A 138 -42.52 -6.86 -2.38
CA PHE A 138 -41.57 -7.75 -1.70
C PHE A 138 -40.62 -8.47 -2.67
N ARG A 139 -41.10 -8.93 -3.83
CA ARG A 139 -40.24 -9.57 -4.86
C ARG A 139 -39.26 -8.56 -5.48
N SER A 140 -39.73 -7.33 -5.75
CA SER A 140 -38.89 -6.23 -6.22
C SER A 140 -37.81 -5.83 -5.20
N ALA A 141 -38.15 -5.75 -3.91
CA ALA A 141 -37.18 -5.40 -2.86
C ALA A 141 -36.09 -6.47 -2.68
N LYS A 142 -36.47 -7.75 -2.72
CA LYS A 142 -35.52 -8.88 -2.66
C LYS A 142 -34.56 -8.90 -3.86
N ALA A 143 -35.08 -8.63 -5.06
CA ALA A 143 -34.24 -8.52 -6.26
C ALA A 143 -33.26 -7.35 -6.17
N LYS A 144 -33.72 -6.18 -5.70
CA LYS A 144 -32.85 -5.01 -5.49
C LYS A 144 -31.76 -5.27 -4.46
N ARG A 145 -32.08 -5.98 -3.37
CA ARG A 145 -31.10 -6.37 -2.34
C ARG A 145 -30.02 -7.29 -2.91
N LEU A 146 -30.40 -8.33 -3.66
CA LEU A 146 -29.45 -9.24 -4.30
C LEU A 146 -28.54 -8.52 -5.31
N ILE A 147 -29.10 -7.57 -6.08
CA ILE A 147 -28.30 -6.75 -7.01
C ILE A 147 -27.30 -5.89 -6.23
N ALA A 148 -27.70 -5.29 -5.11
CA ALA A 148 -26.80 -4.51 -4.27
C ALA A 148 -25.69 -5.38 -3.66
N GLU A 149 -26.01 -6.56 -3.16
CA GLU A 149 -25.03 -7.53 -2.64
C GLU A 149 -24.02 -7.96 -3.72
N LEU A 150 -24.50 -8.24 -4.94
CA LEU A 150 -23.62 -8.58 -6.06
C LEU A 150 -22.71 -7.41 -6.47
N LYS A 151 -23.23 -6.18 -6.48
CA LYS A 151 -22.43 -4.99 -6.75
C LYS A 151 -21.34 -4.79 -5.68
N LEU A 152 -21.69 -5.00 -4.41
CA LEU A 152 -20.74 -4.90 -3.30
C LEU A 152 -19.62 -5.94 -3.43
N ARG A 153 -19.98 -7.20 -3.73
CA ARG A 153 -18.99 -8.27 -3.95
C ARG A 153 -18.05 -7.94 -5.10
N LYS A 154 -18.59 -7.50 -6.24
CA LYS A 154 -17.79 -7.12 -7.41
C LYS A 154 -16.80 -5.99 -7.08
N LEU A 155 -17.25 -5.00 -6.31
CA LEU A 155 -16.42 -3.86 -5.93
C LEU A 155 -15.33 -4.26 -4.93
N SER A 156 -15.64 -5.19 -4.02
CA SER A 156 -14.65 -5.79 -3.11
C SER A 156 -13.57 -6.56 -3.87
N GLU A 157 -13.95 -7.42 -4.81
CA GLU A 157 -13.01 -8.19 -5.65
C GLU A 157 -12.13 -7.26 -6.49
N GLN A 158 -12.69 -6.16 -7.03
CA GLN A 158 -11.92 -5.18 -7.78
C GLN A 158 -10.84 -4.50 -6.91
N HIS A 159 -11.19 -4.09 -5.68
CA HIS A 159 -10.22 -3.51 -4.76
C HIS A 159 -9.14 -4.49 -4.30
N GLU A 160 -9.47 -5.77 -4.21
CA GLU A 160 -8.48 -6.81 -3.90
C GLU A 160 -7.50 -7.00 -5.06
N LEU A 161 -8.01 -7.03 -6.29
CA LEU A 161 -7.20 -7.06 -7.51
C LEU A 161 -6.27 -5.85 -7.63
N GLU A 162 -6.77 -4.63 -7.37
CA GLU A 162 -5.96 -3.42 -7.39
C GLU A 162 -4.82 -3.47 -6.35
N ARG A 163 -5.11 -3.96 -5.15
CA ARG A 163 -4.08 -4.15 -4.10
C ARG A 163 -3.02 -5.17 -4.53
N ALA A 164 -3.43 -6.30 -5.10
CA ALA A 164 -2.50 -7.29 -5.65
C ALA A 164 -1.64 -6.71 -6.78
N GLN A 165 -2.21 -5.85 -7.63
CA GLN A 165 -1.48 -5.21 -8.72
C GLN A 165 -0.44 -4.21 -8.23
N ILE A 166 -0.73 -3.46 -7.16
CA ILE A 166 0.24 -2.58 -6.50
C ILE A 166 1.38 -3.39 -5.89
N GLU A 167 1.07 -4.48 -5.17
CA GLU A 167 2.06 -5.38 -4.58
C GLU A 167 2.99 -5.97 -5.65
N ILE A 168 2.45 -6.40 -6.79
CA ILE A 168 3.26 -6.91 -7.91
C ILE A 168 4.20 -5.83 -8.46
N LYS A 169 3.72 -4.60 -8.66
CA LYS A 169 4.57 -3.49 -9.13
C LYS A 169 5.69 -3.18 -8.14
N PHE A 170 5.39 -3.21 -6.85
CA PHE A 170 6.40 -3.01 -5.81
C PHE A 170 7.46 -4.12 -5.84
N ARG A 171 7.05 -5.39 -5.94
CA ARG A 171 7.98 -6.52 -6.09
C ARG A 171 8.86 -6.40 -7.34
N GLN A 172 8.29 -5.96 -8.46
CA GLN A 172 9.06 -5.69 -9.67
C GLN A 172 10.11 -4.60 -9.46
N GLN A 173 9.77 -3.51 -8.77
CA GLN A 173 10.73 -2.46 -8.44
C GLN A 173 11.87 -2.98 -7.56
N VAL A 174 11.55 -3.76 -6.52
CA VAL A 174 12.57 -4.38 -5.66
C VAL A 174 13.46 -5.33 -6.45
N PHE A 175 12.86 -6.17 -7.30
CA PHE A 175 13.61 -7.09 -8.15
C PHE A 175 14.56 -6.35 -9.11
N ASN A 176 14.09 -5.27 -9.74
CA ASN A 176 14.94 -4.45 -10.61
C ASN A 176 16.10 -3.82 -9.84
N GLN A 177 15.87 -3.29 -8.64
CA GLN A 177 16.93 -2.74 -7.79
C GLN A 177 17.96 -3.80 -7.40
N LEU A 178 17.51 -5.03 -7.08
CA LEU A 178 18.41 -6.14 -6.78
C LEU A 178 19.25 -6.52 -8.01
N SER A 179 18.64 -6.54 -9.20
CA SER A 179 19.36 -6.79 -10.46
C SER A 179 20.40 -5.70 -10.74
N GLU A 180 20.05 -4.43 -10.57
CA GLU A 180 20.99 -3.30 -10.74
C GLU A 180 22.16 -3.38 -9.73
N MET A 181 21.88 -3.78 -8.49
CA MET A 181 22.93 -4.00 -7.49
C MET A 181 23.84 -5.18 -7.85
N GLU A 182 23.27 -6.27 -8.35
CA GLU A 182 24.04 -7.44 -8.77
C GLU A 182 24.92 -7.12 -10.00
N GLU A 183 24.39 -6.37 -10.96
CA GLU A 183 25.16 -5.85 -12.11
C GLU A 183 26.32 -4.96 -11.65
N ALA A 184 26.08 -4.02 -10.72
CA ALA A 184 27.13 -3.17 -10.17
C ALA A 184 28.19 -3.97 -9.40
N ASN A 185 27.79 -5.01 -8.67
CA ASN A 185 28.71 -5.87 -7.92
C ASN A 185 29.57 -6.75 -8.85
N ILE A 186 28.98 -7.24 -9.96
CA ILE A 186 29.72 -7.96 -11.00
C ILE A 186 30.70 -7.00 -11.68
N GLU A 187 30.26 -5.78 -12.02
CA GLU A 187 31.13 -4.77 -12.61
C GLU A 187 32.31 -4.44 -11.68
N GLU A 188 32.07 -4.22 -10.39
CA GLU A 188 33.12 -4.01 -9.39
C GLU A 188 34.10 -5.21 -9.32
N SER A 189 33.59 -6.43 -9.33
CA SER A 189 34.42 -7.65 -9.31
C SER A 189 35.31 -7.75 -10.55
N VAL A 190 34.78 -7.42 -11.74
CA VAL A 190 35.54 -7.39 -13.00
C VAL A 190 36.62 -6.32 -12.98
N TRP A 191 36.33 -5.13 -12.43
CA TRP A 191 37.33 -4.07 -12.27
C TRP A 191 38.42 -4.48 -11.27
N GLN A 192 38.08 -5.16 -10.18
CA GLN A 192 39.06 -5.66 -9.22
C GLN A 192 39.96 -6.74 -9.83
N GLU A 193 39.40 -7.70 -10.58
CA GLU A 193 40.16 -8.74 -11.28
C GLU A 193 41.11 -8.13 -12.35
N ALA A 194 40.66 -7.13 -13.10
CA ALA A 194 41.49 -6.41 -14.06
C ALA A 194 42.65 -5.63 -13.41
N VAL A 195 42.42 -5.07 -12.21
CA VAL A 195 43.46 -4.35 -11.45
C VAL A 195 44.49 -5.33 -10.85
N GLU A 196 44.08 -6.54 -10.47
CA GLU A 196 45.01 -7.58 -9.99
C GLU A 196 45.87 -8.14 -11.13
N GLU A 197 45.32 -8.36 -12.33
CA GLU A 197 46.08 -8.82 -13.51
C GLU A 197 47.13 -7.81 -14.01
N ASP A 198 46.91 -6.51 -13.82
CA ASP A 198 47.85 -5.44 -14.19
C ASP A 198 49.06 -5.34 -13.23
N THR A 199 49.01 -5.95 -12.04
CA THR A 199 50.13 -5.94 -11.08
C THR A 199 51.15 -7.05 -11.30
N ASP A 200 50.80 -8.10 -12.06
CA ASP A 200 51.70 -9.23 -12.36
C ASP A 200 52.25 -9.23 -13.80
N ASN A 201 51.77 -8.38 -14.71
CA ASN A 201 52.29 -8.32 -16.08
C ASN A 201 52.61 -6.90 -16.56
N ASN A 202 53.90 -6.59 -16.54
CA ASN A 202 54.52 -5.61 -17.42
C ASN A 202 54.26 -5.96 -18.91
N SER A 203 53.12 -5.52 -19.45
CA SER A 203 52.86 -5.27 -20.88
C SER A 203 51.43 -4.74 -21.01
N GLY A 204 51.21 -3.44 -20.97
CA GLY A 204 51.25 -2.68 -22.22
C GLY A 204 49.98 -2.88 -23.04
N ILE A 205 49.00 -2.00 -22.80
CA ILE A 205 48.04 -1.46 -23.78
C ILE A 205 47.45 -2.52 -24.74
N MET A 206 46.30 -3.13 -24.42
CA MET A 206 45.24 -3.45 -25.41
C MET A 206 43.94 -3.86 -24.70
N ASN A 207 42.81 -3.55 -25.35
CA ASN A 207 41.48 -4.14 -25.15
C ASN A 207 40.48 -3.56 -24.11
N ILE A 208 40.29 -2.24 -24.13
CA ILE A 208 39.04 -1.62 -23.65
C ILE A 208 37.82 -2.02 -24.54
N ARG A 209 38.05 -2.59 -25.74
CA ARG A 209 36.99 -2.91 -26.71
C ARG A 209 36.31 -4.27 -26.53
N ASN A 210 36.85 -5.18 -25.72
CA ASN A 210 36.29 -6.53 -25.54
C ASN A 210 35.26 -6.63 -24.40
N ILE A 211 35.37 -5.77 -23.38
CA ILE A 211 34.54 -5.87 -22.16
C ILE A 211 33.05 -5.63 -22.46
N SER A 212 32.71 -4.72 -23.37
CA SER A 212 31.30 -4.50 -23.75
C SER A 212 30.67 -5.68 -24.53
N GLN A 213 31.48 -6.53 -25.17
CA GLN A 213 30.97 -7.69 -25.90
C GLN A 213 30.72 -8.89 -24.98
N THR A 214 31.53 -9.08 -23.93
CA THR A 214 31.33 -10.15 -22.95
C THR A 214 30.07 -9.90 -22.12
N VAL A 215 29.85 -8.68 -21.63
CA VAL A 215 28.63 -8.33 -20.85
C VAL A 215 27.35 -8.57 -21.66
N SER A 216 27.37 -8.29 -22.96
CA SER A 216 26.22 -8.53 -23.84
C SER A 216 25.92 -10.01 -24.10
N GLN A 217 26.92 -10.90 -24.02
CA GLN A 217 26.74 -12.34 -24.22
C GLN A 217 26.31 -13.06 -22.94
N THR A 218 26.80 -12.65 -21.78
CA THR A 218 26.40 -13.27 -20.49
C THR A 218 24.93 -12.97 -20.16
N LEU A 219 24.45 -11.76 -20.48
CA LEU A 219 23.03 -11.39 -20.28
C LEU A 219 22.06 -12.12 -21.22
N GLN A 220 22.49 -12.60 -22.39
CA GLN A 220 21.66 -13.41 -23.29
C GLN A 220 21.60 -14.90 -22.89
N SER A 221 22.56 -15.38 -22.09
CA SER A 221 22.65 -16.78 -21.64
C SER A 221 21.87 -17.05 -20.34
N SER A 222 21.46 -16.02 -19.61
CA SER A 222 20.86 -16.15 -18.27
C SER A 222 19.33 -16.04 -18.27
N VAL A 223 18.69 -16.09 -19.45
CA VAL A 223 17.23 -16.26 -19.54
C VAL A 223 16.91 -17.74 -19.29
N PRO A 224 16.20 -18.11 -18.20
CA PRO A 224 15.80 -19.48 -17.99
C PRO A 224 14.87 -19.95 -19.12
N GLU A 225 15.19 -21.09 -19.73
CA GLU A 225 14.43 -21.75 -20.80
C GLU A 225 13.02 -22.26 -20.40
N SER A 226 12.44 -21.80 -19.29
CA SER A 226 11.17 -22.32 -18.78
C SER A 226 9.91 -21.73 -19.43
N GLU A 227 9.99 -20.83 -20.42
CA GLU A 227 8.82 -20.26 -21.11
C GLU A 227 8.76 -20.57 -22.62
N LYS A 228 9.18 -21.76 -23.05
CA LYS A 228 9.00 -22.20 -24.45
C LYS A 228 7.92 -23.24 -24.70
N ASN A 229 7.11 -23.63 -23.73
CA ASN A 229 6.03 -24.60 -23.96
C ASN A 229 4.72 -24.28 -23.21
N VAL A 230 4.02 -23.21 -23.59
CA VAL A 230 2.55 -23.19 -23.57
C VAL A 230 2.04 -22.29 -24.72
N LEU A 231 2.06 -22.81 -25.95
CA LEU A 231 1.21 -22.31 -27.03
C LEU A 231 1.17 -23.33 -28.17
N ILE A 232 0.36 -24.38 -28.00
CA ILE A 232 -0.55 -24.93 -29.03
C ILE A 232 -1.83 -25.38 -28.31
#